data_AF-A0A645H6A9-F1
#
_entry.id   AF-A0A645H6A9-F1
#
_cell.length_a   1.000
_cell.length_b   1.000
_cell.length_c   1.000
_cell.angle_alpha   90.00
_cell.angle_beta   90.00
_cell.angle_gamma   90.00
#
_symmetry.space_group_name_H-M   'P 1'
#
loop_
_entity.id
_entity.type
_entity.pdbx_description
1 polymer ?
#
loop_
_entity_poly.entity_id
_entity_poly.type
_entity_poly.pdbx_seq_one_letter_code
_entity_poly.pdbx_strand_id
1 'polypeptide(L)' 'MREITPELRAACTGAGSKLGTGGMETKLRAAEIAREGGISTVIINGTPPDNLYLALEGADIGTIFEGGMGDA' A
#
# COMPACT_ATOMS: atom_id res chain seq x y z
N MET A 1 7.81 0.05 -7.70
CA MET A 1 6.95 -1.09 -7.31
C MET A 1 7.62 -1.87 -6.19
N ARG A 2 6.87 -2.40 -5.23
CA ARG A 2 7.40 -3.13 -4.07
C ARG A 2 6.59 -4.40 -3.79
N GLU A 3 7.30 -5.44 -3.35
CA GLU A 3 6.70 -6.63 -2.76
C GLU A 3 6.39 -6.42 -1.27
N ILE A 4 5.41 -7.18 -0.76
CA ILE A 4 5.07 -7.19 0.66
C ILE A 4 5.95 -8.23 1.37
N THR A 5 7.14 -7.80 1.82
CA THR A 5 8.08 -8.68 2.53
C THR A 5 7.84 -8.68 4.05
N PRO A 6 8.28 -9.72 4.79
CA PRO A 6 8.25 -9.73 6.25
C PRO A 6 8.97 -8.55 6.89
N GLU A 7 10.08 -8.09 6.29
CA GLU A 7 10.88 -6.95 6.76
C GLU A 7 10.11 -5.63 6.60
N LEU A 8 9.40 -5.47 5.47
CA LEU A 8 8.55 -4.31 5.24
C LEU A 8 7.44 -4.23 6.30
N ARG A 9 6.85 -5.38 6.64
CA ARG A 9 5.86 -5.50 7.71
C ARG A 9 6.43 -5.06 9.05
N ALA A 10 7.61 -5.59 9.41
CA ALA A 10 8.29 -5.26 10.66
C ALA A 10 8.60 -3.76 10.77
N ALA A 11 8.95 -3.11 9.64
CA ALA A 11 9.16 -1.67 9.56
C ALA A 11 7.86 -0.85 9.74
N CYS A 12 6.69 -1.45 9.51
CA CYS A 12 5.39 -0.79 9.58
C CYS A 12 4.66 -1.02 10.91
N THR A 13 5.02 -2.07 11.66
CA THR A 13 4.55 -2.35 13.02
C THR A 13 5.22 -1.40 14.03
N GLY A 14 4.61 -0.24 14.24
CA GLY A 14 5.11 0.77 15.19
C GLY A 14 4.63 2.18 14.89
N ALA A 15 4.23 2.45 13.65
CA ALA A 15 3.65 3.72 13.24
C ALA A 15 2.13 3.76 13.51
N GLY A 16 1.76 4.03 14.76
CA GLY A 16 0.40 4.43 15.10
C GLY A 16 0.10 5.81 14.50
N SER A 17 -0.63 5.88 13.39
CA SER A 17 -1.06 7.17 12.83
C SER A 17 -2.24 7.72 13.63
N LYS A 18 -2.20 9.02 13.97
CA LYS A 18 -3.28 9.74 14.65
C LYS A 18 -4.59 9.81 13.83
N LEU A 19 -4.57 9.41 12.55
CA LEU A 19 -5.64 9.68 11.59
C LEU A 19 -6.56 8.47 11.29
N GLY A 20 -6.46 7.36 12.04
CA GLY A 20 -7.38 6.23 11.91
C GLY A 20 -7.03 5.05 12.81
N THR A 21 -8.02 4.23 13.17
CA THR A 21 -7.84 3.05 14.04
C THR A 21 -7.11 1.89 13.34
N GLY A 22 -7.08 1.87 12.01
CA GLY A 22 -6.30 0.94 11.19
C GLY A 22 -4.96 1.55 10.79
N GLY A 23 -3.88 1.10 11.45
CA GLY A 23 -2.52 1.56 11.21
C GLY A 23 -1.97 1.20 9.82
N MET A 24 -0.65 1.28 9.66
CA MET A 24 0.00 0.86 8.42
C MET A 24 -0.15 -0.66 8.18
N GLU A 25 -0.16 -1.44 9.26
CA GLU A 25 -0.36 -2.90 9.24
C GLU A 25 -1.68 -3.30 8.57
N THR A 26 -2.80 -2.65 8.90
CA THR A 26 -4.10 -2.93 8.28
C THR A 26 -4.10 -2.63 6.79
N LYS A 27 -3.38 -1.59 6.34
CA LYS A 27 -3.25 -1.25 4.91
C LYS A 27 -2.41 -2.27 4.16
N LEU A 28 -1.31 -2.72 4.77
CA LEU A 28 -0.50 -3.81 4.22
C LEU A 28 -1.34 -5.09 4.11
N ARG A 29 -2.14 -5.42 5.11
CA ARG A 29 -3.03 -6.59 5.07
C ARG A 29 -4.05 -6.51 3.93
N ALA A 30 -4.63 -5.33 3.69
CA ALA A 30 -5.52 -5.11 2.55
C ALA A 30 -4.78 -5.26 1.21
N ALA A 31 -3.55 -4.76 1.11
CA ALA A 31 -2.71 -4.90 -0.07
C ALA A 31 -2.37 -6.37 -0.38
N GLU A 32 -2.17 -7.21 0.64
CA GLU A 32 -1.98 -8.66 0.45
C GLU A 32 -3.21 -9.34 -0.12
N ILE A 33 -4.38 -9.07 0.46
CA ILE A 33 -5.63 -9.67 0.00
C ILE A 33 -5.89 -9.27 -1.47
N ALA A 34 -5.60 -8.02 -1.82
CA ALA A 34 -5.68 -7.57 -3.21
C ALA A 34 -4.64 -8.28 -4.10
N ARG A 35 -3.41 -8.45 -3.63
CA ARG A 35 -2.34 -9.17 -4.34
C ARG A 35 -2.72 -10.63 -4.62
N GLU A 36 -3.34 -11.34 -3.68
CA GLU A 36 -3.85 -12.70 -3.87
C GLU A 36 -4.87 -12.78 -5.03
N GLY A 37 -5.59 -11.71 -5.29
CA GLY A 37 -6.49 -11.56 -6.45
C GLY A 37 -5.81 -11.03 -7.72
N GLY A 38 -4.49 -10.85 -7.74
CA GLY A 38 -3.76 -10.25 -8.85
C GLY A 38 -4.00 -8.75 -9.01
N ILE A 39 -4.49 -8.07 -7.96
CA ILE A 39 -4.84 -6.64 -8.00
C ILE A 39 -3.70 -5.83 -7.40
N SER A 40 -3.11 -4.93 -8.19
CA SER A 40 -2.15 -3.95 -7.71
C SER A 40 -2.82 -2.90 -6.84
N THR A 41 -2.13 -2.46 -5.79
CA THR A 41 -2.62 -1.42 -4.87
C THR A 41 -1.60 -0.31 -4.71
N VAL A 42 -2.08 0.88 -4.38
CA VAL A 42 -1.23 2.02 -4.07
C VAL A 42 -1.67 2.66 -2.77
N ILE A 43 -0.70 2.97 -1.92
CA ILE A 43 -0.90 3.74 -0.69
C ILE A 43 -0.34 5.14 -0.92
N ILE A 44 -1.22 6.14 -0.89
CA ILE A 44 -0.89 7.55 -1.09
C ILE A 44 -1.27 8.39 0.13
N ASN A 45 -0.71 9.60 0.22
CA ASN A 45 -1.27 10.61 1.11
C ASN A 45 -2.60 11.11 0.53
N GLY A 46 -3.69 10.97 1.28
CA GLY A 46 -5.03 11.42 0.87
C GLY A 46 -5.21 12.94 0.87
N THR A 47 -4.20 13.71 1.30
CA THR A 47 -4.21 15.18 1.24
C THR A 47 -2.98 15.69 0.47
N PRO A 48 -3.16 16.55 -0.55
CA PRO A 48 -4.45 17.02 -1.09
C PRO A 48 -5.23 15.91 -1.83
N PRO A 49 -6.56 16.06 -2.01
CA PRO A 49 -7.39 15.09 -2.74
C PRO A 49 -6.91 14.83 -4.17
N ASP A 50 -6.25 15.80 -4.81
CA ASP A 50 -5.72 15.70 -6.17
C ASP A 50 -4.68 14.58 -6.33
N ASN A 51 -4.05 14.15 -5.23
CA ASN A 51 -3.16 12.99 -5.21
C ASN A 51 -3.85 11.73 -5.73
N LEU A 52 -5.17 11.60 -5.60
CA LEU A 52 -5.89 10.46 -6.17
C LEU A 52 -5.76 10.40 -7.69
N TYR A 53 -5.91 11.54 -8.37
CA TYR A 53 -5.79 11.61 -9.83
C TYR A 53 -4.35 11.37 -10.28
N LEU A 54 -3.38 12.00 -9.60
CA LEU A 54 -1.96 11.79 -9.87
C LEU A 54 -1.56 10.31 -9.73
N ALA A 55 -2.09 9.62 -8.72
CA ALA A 55 -1.83 8.19 -8.53
C ALA A 55 -2.38 7.34 -9.69
N LEU A 56 -3.56 7.69 -10.21
CA LEU A 56 -4.17 7.01 -11.36
C LEU A 56 -3.41 7.30 -12.67
N GLU A 57 -2.78 8.46 -12.79
CA GLU A 57 -1.91 8.84 -13.91
C GLU A 57 -0.52 8.18 -13.84
N GLY A 58 -0.21 7.44 -12.76
CA GLY A 58 1.06 6.75 -12.58
C GLY A 58 2.17 7.62 -11.98
N ALA A 59 1.83 8.75 -11.35
CA ALA A 59 2.79 9.57 -10.64
C ALA A 59 3.37 8.83 -9.42
N ASP A 60 4.68 9.01 -9.18
CA ASP A 60 5.39 8.41 -8.05
C ASP A 60 5.19 9.22 -6.76
N ILE A 61 3.97 9.16 -6.20
CA ILE A 61 3.53 9.95 -5.04
C ILE A 61 3.10 9.08 -3.84
N GLY A 62 3.54 7.82 -3.82
CA GLY A 62 3.12 6.85 -2.82
C GLY A 62 3.90 5.55 -2.89
N THR A 63 3.36 4.50 -2.29
CA THR A 63 3.94 3.16 -2.35
C THR A 63 3.02 2.25 -3.14
N ILE A 64 3.53 1.75 -4.28
CA ILE A 64 2.83 0.81 -5.15
C ILE A 64 3.22 -0.62 -4.78
N PHE A 65 2.21 -1.45 -4.53
CA PHE A 65 2.33 -2.90 -4.33
C PHE A 65 1.78 -3.62 -5.55
N GLU A 66 2.61 -4.42 -6.19
CA GLU A 66 2.19 -5.15 -7.39
C GLU A 66 1.28 -6.32 -7.04
N GLY A 67 0.19 -6.41 -7.81
CA GLY A 67 -0.63 -7.59 -7.93
C GLY A 67 0.18 -8.65 -8.65
N GLY A 68 0.48 -9.72 -7.94
CA GLY A 68 1.22 -10.86 -8.47
C GLY A 68 0.66 -12.09 -7.78
N MET A 69 0.08 -12.99 -8.57
CA MET A 69 -0.06 -14.38 -8.16
C MET A 69 1.38 -14.86 -8.03
N GLY A 70 1.78 -15.24 -6.81
CA GLY A 70 3.18 -15.29 -6.35
C GLY A 70 4.19 -15.71 -7.41
N ASP A 71 5.37 -15.09 -7.34
CA ASP A 71 6.56 -15.47 -8.08
C ASP A 71 6.64 -17.00 -8.17
N ALA A 72 6.55 -17.51 -9.39
CA ALA A 72 6.89 -18.88 -9.71
C ALA A 72 8.40 -19.10 -9.51
#